data_AF-A0A0V1I468-F1
#
_entry.id   AF-A0A0V1I468-F1
#
_cell.length_a   1.000
_cell.length_b   1.000
_cell.length_c   1.000
_cell.angle_alpha   90.00
_cell.angle_beta   90.00
_cell.angle_gamma   90.00
#
_symmetry.space_group_name_H-M   'P 1'
#
loop_
_entity.id
_entity.type
_entity.pdbx_description
1 polymer ?
#
loop_
_entity_poly.entity_id
_entity_poly.type
_entity_poly.pdbx_seq_one_letter_code
_entity_poly.pdbx_strand_id
1 'polypeptide(L)' 'MIYLNHFTKFCILSPLKSKRSEEVASKQLEILLTVSAPSILQSDNGREFSNAIILEFKTC' A
#
# COMPACT_ATOMS: atom_id res chain seq x y z
N MET A 1 1.44 -1.13 -8.93
CA MET A 1 0.57 -1.21 -7.74
C MET A 1 -0.71 -0.46 -8.01
N ILE A 2 -1.84 -1.00 -7.54
CA ILE A 2 -3.15 -0.35 -7.64
C ILE A 2 -3.67 -0.17 -6.22
N TYR A 3 -3.97 1.07 -5.85
CA TYR A 3 -4.72 1.38 -4.63
C TYR A 3 -6.14 1.76 -5.04
N LEU A 4 -7.13 1.10 -4.47
CA LEU A 4 -8.54 1.37 -4.71
C LEU A 4 -9.20 1.84 -3.41
N ASN A 5 -9.71 3.07 -3.40
CA ASN A 5 -10.61 3.50 -2.35
C ASN A 5 -11.99 2.89 -2.62
N HIS A 6 -12.39 1.93 -1.79
CA HIS A 6 -13.65 1.21 -2.01
C HIS A 6 -14.89 2.10 -1.81
N PHE A 7 -14.80 3.15 -1.00
CA PHE A 7 -15.91 4.07 -0.70
C PHE A 7 -16.15 5.06 -1.84
N THR A 8 -15.11 5.81 -2.24
CA THR A 8 -15.22 6.84 -3.30
C THR A 8 -15.07 6.27 -4.71
N LYS A 9 -14.69 5.00 -4.84
CA LYS A 9 -14.33 4.34 -6.12
C LYS A 9 -13.17 5.02 -6.87
N PHE A 10 -12.41 5.87 -6.19
CA PHE A 10 -11.19 6.46 -6.73
C PHE A 10 -10.04 5.45 -6.71
N CYS A 11 -9.18 5.48 -7.73
CA CYS A 11 -8.01 4.62 -7.81
C CYS A 11 -6.72 5.42 -8.05
N ILE A 12 -5.62 4.94 -7.46
CA ILE A 12 -4.26 5.41 -7.74
C ILE A 12 -3.48 4.28 -8.35
N LEU A 13 -2.81 4.58 -9.46
CA LEU A 13 -1.87 3.70 -10.12
C LEU A 13 -0.46 4.20 -9.82
N SER A 14 0.34 3.35 -9.17
CA SER A 14 1.77 3.62 -8.99
C SER A 14 2.57 2.56 -9.74
N PRO A 15 3.41 2.94 -10.72
CA PRO A 15 4.27 1.98 -11.39
C PRO A 15 5.26 1.36 -10.37
N LEU A 16 5.57 0.09 -10.59
CA LEU A 16 6.59 -0.64 -9.85
C LEU A 16 7.64 -1.13 -10.84
N LYS A 17 8.91 -0.98 -10.49
CA LYS A 17 10.05 -1.59 -11.20
C LYS A 17 10.16 -3.07 -10.88
N SER A 18 9.77 -3.48 -9.67
CA SER A 18 9.77 -4.85 -9.19
C SER A 18 8.64 -5.11 -8.18
N LYS A 19 8.33 -6.38 -7.91
CA LYS A 19 7.40 -6.77 -6.83
C LYS A 19 8.11 -6.99 -5.49
N ARG A 20 9.24 -6.32 -5.26
CA ARG A 20 9.94 -6.41 -3.98
C ARG A 20 9.11 -5.75 -2.88
N SER A 21 9.08 -6.39 -1.72
CA SER A 21 8.37 -5.94 -0.52
C SER A 21 8.64 -4.47 -0.19
N GLU A 22 9.90 -4.08 -0.24
CA GLU A 22 10.40 -2.75 0.11
C GLU A 22 9.87 -1.68 -0.85
N GLU A 23 9.83 -1.99 -2.15
CA GLU A 23 9.28 -1.08 -3.16
C GLU A 23 7.77 -0.94 -3.01
N VAL A 24 7.07 -2.05 -2.74
CA VAL A 24 5.63 -2.06 -2.49
C VAL A 24 5.28 -1.27 -1.22
N ALA A 25 6.04 -1.44 -0.12
CA ALA A 25 5.89 -0.69 1.11
C ALA A 25 6.07 0.82 0.89
N SER A 26 7.15 1.19 0.19
CA SER A 26 7.45 2.60 -0.12
C SER A 26 6.34 3.25 -0.95
N LYS A 27 5.86 2.57 -2.01
CA LYS A 27 4.76 3.09 -2.84
C LYS A 27 3.43 3.12 -2.11
N GLN A 28 3.16 2.14 -1.26
CA GLN A 28 1.99 2.14 -0.40
C GLN A 28 2.02 3.33 0.56
N LEU A 29 3.15 3.62 1.22
CA LEU A 29 3.31 4.78 2.10
C LEU A 29 3.10 6.11 1.37
N GLU A 30 3.70 6.27 0.18
CA GLU A 30 3.52 7.45 -0.67
C GLU A 30 2.03 7.71 -0.99
N ILE A 31 1.29 6.65 -1.32
CA ILE A 31 -0.15 6.73 -1.56
C ILE A 31 -0.89 7.16 -0.29
N LEU A 32 -0.62 6.53 0.86
CA LEU A 32 -1.26 6.84 2.14
C LEU A 32 -1.05 8.31 2.56
N LEU A 33 0.14 8.84 2.34
CA LEU A 33 0.46 10.25 2.60
C LEU A 33 -0.26 11.21 1.64
N THR A 34 -0.60 10.75 0.43
CA THR A 34 -1.27 11.57 -0.59
C THR A 34 -2.78 11.68 -0.36
N VAL A 35 -3.46 10.59 0.02
CA VAL A 35 -4.93 10.55 0.11
C VAL A 35 -5.50 10.49 1.52
N SER A 36 -4.65 10.36 2.54
CA SER A 36 -4.96 9.98 3.94
C SER A 36 -4.96 8.46 4.20
N ALA A 37 -4.64 8.12 5.46
CA ALA A 37 -4.58 6.74 5.92
C ALA A 37 -5.98 6.14 6.09
N PRO A 38 -6.28 4.97 5.49
CA PRO A 38 -7.56 4.31 5.66
C PRO A 38 -7.63 3.62 7.03
N SER A 39 -8.85 3.44 7.56
CA SER A 39 -9.07 2.64 8.77
C SER A 39 -8.80 1.14 8.55
N ILE A 40 -8.95 0.67 7.30
CA ILE A 40 -8.70 -0.72 6.91
C ILE A 40 -7.87 -0.71 5.63
N LEU A 41 -6.74 -1.40 5.64
CA LEU A 41 -5.93 -1.68 4.46
C LEU A 41 -6.02 -3.18 4.15
N GLN A 42 -6.55 -3.53 2.97
CA GLN A 42 -6.71 -4.91 2.52
C GLN A 42 -5.83 -5.17 1.29
N SER A 43 -4.96 -6.16 1.38
CA SER A 43 -4.13 -6.64 0.26
C SER A 43 -4.66 -7.98 -0.29
N ASP A 44 -4.09 -8.45 -1.40
CA ASP A 44 -4.40 -9.73 -2.05
C ASP A 44 -3.70 -10.94 -1.42
N ASN A 45 -3.14 -10.77 -0.20
CA ASN A 45 -2.27 -11.74 0.47
C ASN A 45 -1.01 -12.15 -0.33
N GLY A 46 -0.56 -11.29 -1.26
CA GLY A 46 0.70 -11.47 -1.96
C GLY A 46 1.91 -11.49 -1.02
N ARG A 47 2.98 -12.19 -1.41
CA ARG A 47 4.23 -12.26 -0.64
C ARG A 47 4.91 -10.90 -0.47
N GLU A 48 4.61 -9.98 -1.36
CA GLU A 48 5.02 -8.58 -1.29
C GLU A 48 4.42 -7.83 -0.10
N PHE A 49 3.36 -8.33 0.56
CA PHE A 49 2.74 -7.76 1.75
C PHE A 49 2.99 -8.66 2.97
N SER A 50 4.26 -8.91 3.25
CA SER A 50 4.65 -9.67 4.44
C SER A 50 4.42 -8.88 5.73
N ASN A 51 4.34 -9.60 6.86
CA ASN A 51 4.18 -9.00 8.19
C ASN A 51 5.24 -7.93 8.52
N ALA A 52 6.42 -8.00 7.90
CA ALA A 52 7.49 -7.03 8.09
C ALA A 52 7.07 -5.62 7.62
N ILE A 53 6.38 -5.51 6.48
CA ILE A 53 5.89 -4.23 5.96
C ILE A 53 4.75 -3.68 6.83
N ILE A 54 3.85 -4.56 7.29
CA ILE A 54 2.78 -4.18 8.21
C ILE A 54 3.36 -3.59 9.50
N LEU A 55 4.50 -4.12 9.96
CA LEU A 55 5.21 -3.60 11.12
C LEU A 55 5.72 -2.19 10.85
N GLU A 56 6.31 -1.92 9.68
CA GLU A 56 6.77 -0.57 9.32
C GLU A 56 5.64 0.45 9.36
N PHE A 57 4.45 0.11 8.84
CA PHE A 57 3.27 1.00 8.90
C PHE A 57 2.78 1.29 10.31
N LYS A 58 2.98 0.40 11.28
CA LYS A 58 2.57 0.62 12.68
C LYS A 58 3.50 1.54 13.46
N THR A 59 4.74 1.73 13.00
CA THR A 59 5.75 2.55 13.68
C THR A 59 5.70 4.03 13.31
N CYS A 60 4.90 4.42 12.32
CA CYS A 60 4.70 5.82 11.91
C CYS A 60 3.49 6.46 12.59
#